data_AF-A0A4P7PV37-F1
#
_entry.id   AF-A0A4P7PV37-F1
#
_cell.length_a   1.000
_cell.length_b   1.000
_cell.length_c   1.000
_cell.angle_alpha   90.00
_cell.angle_beta   90.00
_cell.angle_gamma   90.00
#
_symmetry.space_group_name_H-M   'P 1'
#
loop_
_entity.id
_entity.type
_entity.pdbx_description
1 polymer ?
#
loop_
_entity_poly.entity_id
_entity_poly.type
_entity_poly.pdbx_seq_one_letter_code
_entity_poly.pdbx_strand_id
1 'polypeptide(L)'
;MLIMIAAVLSCSSDSSSSCVPITCLNGGISNTNCGCDCLPGYSGNDCSTRITPTKIKVSKIRISMFPNTDSGGSAWDVSSGSPDISLIVSRDNSGTPIAIWNAPTYYPDVLSNGTNFFDFTLTIPIEITQVTTPHYIELLDYDGADTIPSANDTMGVIAFYPYVQANGFPTTIYLANDLLPLRFELTLSYEW
;
A
#
# COMPACT_ATOMS: atom_id res chain seq x y z
N MET A 1 -28.43 -9.03 85.61
CA MET A 1 -27.66 -8.05 84.81
C MET A 1 -27.49 -8.65 83.42
N LEU A 2 -27.98 -7.92 82.42
CA LEU A 2 -28.32 -8.38 81.06
C LEU A 2 -27.04 -8.55 80.20
N ILE A 3 -26.91 -9.68 79.51
CA ILE A 3 -25.84 -9.92 78.51
C ILE A 3 -26.27 -9.23 77.21
N MET A 4 -25.55 -8.17 76.82
CA MET A 4 -25.70 -7.49 75.53
C MET A 4 -24.76 -8.13 74.50
N ILE A 5 -25.35 -8.88 73.56
CA ILE A 5 -24.69 -9.34 72.34
C ILE A 5 -24.89 -8.22 71.31
N ALA A 6 -23.83 -7.44 71.05
CA ALA A 6 -23.81 -6.49 69.94
C ALA A 6 -23.28 -7.20 68.69
N ALA A 7 -24.17 -7.43 67.73
CA ALA A 7 -23.85 -7.98 66.42
C ALA A 7 -22.97 -6.98 65.65
N VAL A 8 -21.76 -7.39 65.31
CA VAL A 8 -20.91 -6.68 64.35
C VAL A 8 -21.51 -6.84 62.96
N LEU A 9 -22.12 -5.75 62.47
CA LEU A 9 -22.51 -5.61 61.07
C LEU A 9 -21.23 -5.52 60.23
N SER A 10 -20.81 -6.67 59.70
CA SER A 10 -19.82 -6.76 58.63
C SER A 10 -20.45 -6.19 57.35
N CYS A 11 -20.08 -4.96 56.99
CA CYS A 11 -20.32 -4.46 55.64
C CYS A 11 -19.35 -5.17 54.69
N SER A 12 -19.84 -6.17 53.97
CA SER A 12 -19.18 -6.66 52.76
C SER A 12 -19.14 -5.49 51.77
N SER A 13 -17.97 -4.92 51.53
CA SER A 13 -17.76 -4.07 50.37
C SER A 13 -17.83 -4.98 49.15
N ASP A 14 -19.04 -5.15 48.62
CA ASP A 14 -19.25 -5.74 47.30
C ASP A 14 -18.62 -4.79 46.28
N SER A 15 -17.32 -4.95 46.11
CA SER A 15 -16.58 -4.41 44.98
C SER A 15 -16.84 -5.32 43.80
N SER A 16 -18.09 -5.32 43.31
CA SER A 16 -18.30 -5.55 41.89
C SER A 16 -17.64 -4.37 41.19
N SER A 17 -16.32 -4.47 40.97
CA SER A 17 -15.59 -3.55 40.12
C SER A 17 -16.05 -3.81 38.68
N SER A 18 -17.32 -3.51 38.38
CA SER A 18 -17.81 -3.36 37.03
C SER A 18 -17.03 -2.17 36.47
N CYS A 19 -15.99 -2.47 35.72
CA CYS A 19 -15.25 -1.46 35.00
C CYS A 19 -16.22 -0.66 34.10
N VAL A 20 -15.88 0.59 33.81
CA VAL A 20 -16.69 1.42 32.91
C VAL A 20 -16.28 1.07 31.47
N PRO A 21 -17.18 0.56 30.61
CA PRO A 21 -16.86 0.29 29.21
C PRO A 21 -16.37 1.55 28.50
N ILE A 22 -15.22 1.43 27.83
CA ILE A 22 -14.71 2.49 26.94
C ILE A 22 -15.24 2.28 25.51
N THR A 23 -15.34 3.38 24.76
CA THR A 23 -15.74 3.32 23.35
C THR A 23 -14.57 2.86 22.51
N CYS A 24 -14.73 1.76 21.77
CA CYS A 24 -13.72 1.26 20.85
C CYS A 24 -13.82 1.97 19.50
N LEU A 25 -12.69 2.50 19.01
CA LEU A 25 -12.56 3.19 17.73
C LEU A 25 -12.06 2.23 16.64
N ASN A 26 -12.08 2.70 15.38
CA ASN A 26 -11.49 2.01 14.23
C ASN A 26 -11.97 0.55 14.04
N GLY A 27 -13.22 0.26 14.40
CA GLY A 27 -13.80 -1.09 14.28
C GLY A 27 -13.38 -2.07 15.39
N GLY A 28 -12.73 -1.59 16.45
CA GLY A 28 -12.46 -2.39 17.64
C GLY A 28 -13.74 -2.85 18.34
N ILE A 29 -13.67 -3.98 19.04
CA ILE A 29 -14.81 -4.63 19.71
C ILE A 29 -14.63 -4.55 21.22
N SER A 30 -15.64 -4.10 21.96
CA SER A 30 -15.58 -4.07 23.43
C SER A 30 -15.53 -5.49 24.00
N ASN A 31 -14.65 -5.73 24.98
CA ASN A 31 -14.46 -7.03 25.61
C ASN A 31 -14.99 -7.07 27.07
N THR A 32 -14.94 -8.26 27.68
CA THR A 32 -15.50 -8.50 29.03
C THR A 32 -14.76 -7.77 30.15
N ASN A 33 -13.59 -7.20 29.88
CA ASN A 33 -12.78 -6.44 30.84
C ASN A 33 -12.96 -4.92 30.67
N CYS A 34 -14.03 -4.49 29.98
CA CYS A 34 -14.31 -3.09 29.64
C CYS A 34 -13.21 -2.41 28.83
N GLY A 35 -12.35 -3.21 28.17
CA GLY A 35 -11.37 -2.76 27.20
C GLY A 35 -11.85 -3.02 25.77
N CYS A 36 -10.92 -2.90 24.83
CA CYS A 36 -11.16 -3.12 23.41
C CYS A 36 -10.24 -4.19 22.83
N ASP A 37 -10.80 -5.07 22.01
CA ASP A 37 -10.08 -5.96 21.12
C ASP A 37 -9.88 -5.23 19.79
N CYS A 38 -8.64 -4.80 19.53
CA CYS A 38 -8.31 -3.99 18.36
C CYS A 38 -8.09 -4.84 17.11
N LEU A 39 -8.57 -4.33 15.97
CA LEU A 39 -8.28 -4.91 14.67
C LEU A 39 -6.77 -4.80 14.35
N PRO A 40 -6.23 -5.68 13.49
CA PRO A 40 -4.86 -5.56 13.01
C PRO A 40 -4.56 -4.14 12.49
N GLY A 41 -3.40 -3.62 12.90
CA GLY A 41 -3.00 -2.24 12.60
C GLY A 41 -3.49 -1.19 13.60
N TYR A 42 -4.17 -1.57 14.67
CA TYR A 42 -4.60 -0.65 15.73
C TYR A 42 -4.20 -1.13 17.13
N SER A 43 -3.95 -0.18 18.03
CA SER A 43 -3.59 -0.39 19.43
C SER A 43 -4.10 0.75 20.32
N GLY A 44 -3.76 0.68 21.61
CA GLY A 44 -4.24 1.60 22.64
C GLY A 44 -5.51 1.08 23.31
N ASN A 45 -5.90 1.70 24.42
CA ASN A 45 -7.02 1.22 25.22
C ASN A 45 -8.33 1.21 24.41
N ASP A 46 -8.54 2.22 23.56
CA ASP A 46 -9.73 2.43 22.73
C ASP A 46 -9.48 2.15 21.23
N CYS A 47 -8.36 1.52 20.87
CA CYS A 47 -7.95 1.28 19.48
C CYS A 47 -7.72 2.55 18.64
N SER A 48 -7.51 3.72 19.27
CA SER A 48 -7.25 4.98 18.56
C SER A 48 -5.88 5.02 17.87
N THR A 49 -4.92 4.21 18.35
CA THR A 49 -3.52 4.31 17.92
C THR A 49 -3.30 3.45 16.69
N ARG A 50 -2.90 4.06 15.58
CA ARG A 50 -2.55 3.32 14.37
C ARG A 50 -1.12 2.80 14.45
N ILE A 51 -0.93 1.51 14.20
CA ILE A 51 0.36 0.85 14.15
C ILE A 51 0.94 0.99 12.73
N THR A 52 2.18 1.44 12.62
CA THR A 52 2.91 1.42 11.35
C THR A 52 3.20 -0.03 10.95
N PRO A 53 2.82 -0.48 9.75
CA PRO A 53 3.12 -1.83 9.27
C PRO A 53 4.63 -2.09 9.25
N THR A 54 5.05 -3.30 9.58
CA THR A 54 6.45 -3.72 9.45
C THR A 54 6.79 -4.13 8.01
N LYS A 55 5.77 -4.49 7.23
CA LYS A 55 5.91 -4.87 5.83
C LYS A 55 4.63 -4.59 5.03
N ILE A 56 4.81 -4.23 3.76
CA ILE A 56 3.74 -4.12 2.77
C ILE A 56 4.07 -5.03 1.60
N LYS A 57 3.08 -5.77 1.12
CA LYS A 57 3.20 -6.65 -0.05
C LYS A 57 2.43 -6.08 -1.22
N VAL A 58 3.10 -5.86 -2.35
CA VAL A 58 2.46 -5.50 -3.62
C VAL A 58 2.25 -6.76 -4.45
N SER A 59 1.00 -7.15 -4.70
CA SER A 59 0.68 -8.37 -5.46
C SER A 59 0.29 -8.10 -6.91
N LYS A 60 -0.08 -6.85 -7.23
CA LYS A 60 -0.48 -6.46 -8.57
C LYS A 60 -0.18 -4.99 -8.82
N ILE A 61 0.28 -4.69 -10.02
CA ILE A 61 0.42 -3.34 -10.56
C ILE A 61 -0.42 -3.28 -11.84
N ARG A 62 -1.42 -2.42 -11.86
CA ARG A 62 -2.24 -2.14 -13.05
C ARG A 62 -1.83 -0.81 -13.65
N ILE A 63 -1.59 -0.77 -14.96
CA ILE A 63 -1.36 0.46 -15.70
C ILE A 63 -2.68 0.96 -16.28
N SER A 64 -3.01 2.17 -15.84
CA SER A 64 -4.09 3.08 -16.20
C SER A 64 -4.02 3.76 -17.56
N MET A 65 -2.86 4.38 -17.70
CA MET A 65 -2.60 5.49 -18.59
C MET A 65 -1.09 5.64 -18.72
N PHE A 66 -0.60 5.87 -19.93
CA PHE A 66 0.81 6.15 -20.26
C PHE A 66 0.88 7.01 -21.53
N PRO A 67 1.99 7.72 -21.78
CA PRO A 67 2.17 8.47 -23.02
C PRO A 67 2.31 7.52 -24.22
N ASN A 68 1.57 7.77 -25.31
CA ASN A 68 1.67 6.98 -26.55
C ASN A 68 2.84 7.42 -27.46
N THR A 69 3.51 8.52 -27.13
CA THR A 69 4.65 9.06 -27.86
C THR A 69 5.72 9.51 -26.87
N ASP A 70 6.95 9.63 -27.34
CA ASP A 70 8.04 10.24 -26.58
C ASP A 70 7.75 11.72 -26.26
N SER A 71 8.66 12.34 -25.51
CA SER A 71 8.56 13.77 -25.14
C SER A 71 8.63 14.75 -26.33
N GLY A 72 9.17 14.32 -27.47
CA GLY A 72 9.23 15.06 -28.72
C GLY A 72 8.01 14.85 -29.65
N GLY A 73 7.12 13.93 -29.29
CA GLY A 73 5.98 13.51 -30.11
C GLY A 73 6.30 12.42 -31.14
N SER A 74 7.49 11.83 -31.10
CA SER A 74 7.87 10.68 -31.92
C SER A 74 7.19 9.40 -31.39
N ALA A 75 7.05 8.41 -32.26
CA ALA A 75 6.71 7.07 -31.81
C ALA A 75 7.81 6.50 -30.91
N TRP A 76 7.40 5.62 -30.02
CA TRP A 76 8.27 4.82 -29.16
C TRP A 76 9.06 3.83 -30.04
N ASP A 77 8.36 2.92 -30.70
CA ASP A 77 8.99 2.00 -31.65
C ASP A 77 9.07 2.56 -33.08
N VAL A 78 10.15 2.24 -33.80
CA VAL A 78 10.35 2.66 -35.20
C VAL A 78 9.48 1.88 -36.19
N SER A 79 9.16 0.61 -35.90
CA SER A 79 8.45 -0.28 -36.84
C SER A 79 6.94 -0.44 -36.58
N SER A 80 6.52 -0.55 -35.32
CA SER A 80 5.11 -0.70 -34.93
C SER A 80 4.46 0.66 -34.65
N GLY A 81 5.25 1.62 -34.19
CA GLY A 81 4.82 2.93 -33.73
C GLY A 81 4.20 2.95 -32.33
N SER A 82 4.04 1.80 -31.67
CA SER A 82 3.35 1.66 -30.37
C SER A 82 4.28 1.01 -29.35
N PRO A 83 4.36 1.49 -28.11
CA PRO A 83 5.35 1.03 -27.14
C PRO A 83 5.13 -0.41 -26.65
N ASP A 84 6.25 -1.00 -26.21
CA ASP A 84 6.33 -2.30 -25.54
C ASP A 84 6.48 -2.10 -24.02
N ILE A 85 5.37 -1.99 -23.28
CA ILE A 85 5.44 -1.54 -21.88
C ILE A 85 6.00 -2.60 -20.90
N SER A 86 6.96 -2.17 -20.07
CA SER A 86 7.53 -2.94 -18.95
C SER A 86 7.71 -2.07 -17.70
N LEU A 87 7.98 -2.69 -16.54
CA LEU A 87 8.04 -2.00 -15.26
C LEU A 87 9.29 -2.31 -14.44
N ILE A 88 9.79 -1.29 -13.75
CA ILE A 88 10.74 -1.41 -12.65
C ILE A 88 10.12 -0.78 -11.41
N VAL A 89 10.21 -1.47 -10.27
CA VAL A 89 9.92 -0.90 -8.96
C VAL A 89 11.23 -0.73 -8.22
N SER A 90 11.47 0.47 -7.70
CA SER A 90 12.66 0.80 -6.93
C SER A 90 12.30 1.45 -5.60
N ARG A 91 13.25 1.39 -4.66
CA ARG A 91 13.18 2.13 -3.40
C ARG A 91 14.19 3.25 -3.41
N ASP A 92 13.91 4.34 -2.70
CA ASP A 92 14.92 5.35 -2.41
C ASP A 92 16.02 4.77 -1.53
N ASN A 93 17.27 5.02 -1.90
CA ASN A 93 18.44 4.76 -1.07
C ASN A 93 19.30 6.02 -0.99
N SER A 94 18.89 6.95 -0.13
CA SER A 94 19.58 8.22 0.09
C SER A 94 19.66 9.08 -1.18
N GLY A 95 18.53 9.18 -1.90
CA GLY A 95 18.42 9.93 -3.15
C GLY A 95 18.83 9.16 -4.41
N THR A 96 19.30 7.91 -4.27
CA THR A 96 19.57 7.02 -5.41
C THR A 96 18.54 5.88 -5.43
N PRO A 97 17.69 5.79 -6.47
CA PRO A 97 16.78 4.66 -6.63
C PRO A 97 17.54 3.33 -6.79
N ILE A 98 17.12 2.30 -6.06
CA ILE A 98 17.61 0.92 -6.21
C ILE A 98 16.46 0.02 -6.59
N ALA A 99 16.57 -0.66 -7.73
CA ALA A 99 15.59 -1.63 -8.18
C ALA A 99 15.40 -2.76 -7.14
N ILE A 100 14.15 -2.99 -6.76
CA ILE A 100 13.74 -4.08 -5.86
C ILE A 100 12.90 -5.13 -6.59
N TRP A 101 12.38 -4.79 -7.77
CA TRP A 101 11.66 -5.70 -8.65
C TRP A 101 11.70 -5.20 -10.09
N ASN A 102 11.84 -6.15 -11.03
CA ASN A 102 11.72 -5.89 -12.46
C ASN A 102 10.62 -6.81 -13.00
N ALA A 103 9.82 -6.30 -13.93
CA ALA A 103 8.80 -7.11 -14.57
C ALA A 103 9.46 -8.26 -15.35
N PRO A 104 9.04 -9.52 -15.13
CA PRO A 104 9.58 -10.67 -15.88
C PRO A 104 8.98 -10.77 -17.30
N THR A 105 7.95 -9.99 -17.59
CA THR A 105 7.20 -9.94 -18.84
C THR A 105 6.90 -8.49 -19.19
N TYR A 106 6.53 -8.25 -20.44
CA TYR A 106 6.10 -6.95 -20.96
C TYR A 106 4.80 -7.12 -21.77
N TYR A 107 4.16 -6.03 -22.15
CA TYR A 107 3.03 -6.04 -23.08
C TYR A 107 3.44 -5.38 -24.40
N PRO A 108 3.43 -6.12 -25.52
CA PRO A 108 3.90 -5.59 -26.79
C PRO A 108 2.86 -4.74 -27.53
N ASP A 109 3.32 -3.77 -28.31
CA ASP A 109 2.58 -2.95 -29.28
C ASP A 109 1.30 -2.31 -28.70
N VAL A 110 1.36 -1.76 -27.49
CA VAL A 110 0.17 -1.30 -26.76
C VAL A 110 -0.08 0.20 -26.87
N LEU A 111 -1.35 0.59 -26.84
CA LEU A 111 -1.76 1.99 -26.78
C LEU A 111 -2.61 2.29 -25.55
N SER A 112 -2.33 3.44 -24.95
CA SER A 112 -3.16 4.05 -23.93
C SER A 112 -4.31 4.85 -24.55
N ASN A 113 -5.54 4.44 -24.24
CA ASN A 113 -6.76 5.11 -24.71
C ASN A 113 -7.68 5.54 -23.55
N GLY A 114 -7.20 5.43 -22.30
CA GLY A 114 -7.97 5.72 -21.08
C GLY A 114 -9.04 4.67 -20.71
N THR A 115 -9.21 3.62 -21.51
CA THR A 115 -10.14 2.51 -21.24
C THR A 115 -9.45 1.14 -21.15
N ASN A 116 -8.24 1.01 -21.73
CA ASN A 116 -7.42 -0.18 -21.66
C ASN A 116 -6.67 -0.23 -20.33
N PHE A 117 -6.44 -1.45 -19.84
CA PHE A 117 -5.68 -1.71 -18.61
C PHE A 117 -4.68 -2.83 -18.84
N PHE A 118 -3.50 -2.71 -18.23
CA PHE A 118 -2.43 -3.70 -18.35
C PHE A 118 -2.01 -4.16 -16.95
N ASP A 119 -2.17 -5.46 -16.67
CA ASP A 119 -2.12 -6.03 -15.33
C ASP A 119 -0.87 -6.89 -15.10
N PHE A 120 0.13 -6.32 -14.44
CA PHE A 120 1.26 -7.07 -13.92
C PHE A 120 0.84 -7.75 -12.62
N THR A 121 0.44 -9.02 -12.71
CA THR A 121 0.10 -9.85 -11.53
C THR A 121 1.31 -10.65 -11.10
N LEU A 122 1.72 -10.48 -9.84
CA LEU A 122 2.97 -11.03 -9.33
C LEU A 122 2.73 -12.38 -8.67
N THR A 123 3.45 -13.41 -9.13
CA THR A 123 3.47 -14.73 -8.47
C THR A 123 4.14 -14.67 -7.10
N ILE A 124 5.16 -13.84 -6.97
CA ILE A 124 5.82 -13.51 -5.71
C ILE A 124 5.64 -12.01 -5.46
N PRO A 125 4.86 -11.60 -4.44
CA PRO A 125 4.64 -10.19 -4.14
C PRO A 125 5.94 -9.44 -3.85
N ILE A 126 6.01 -8.17 -4.21
CA ILE A 126 7.11 -7.29 -3.81
C ILE A 126 6.97 -7.02 -2.31
N GLU A 127 7.98 -7.39 -1.53
CA GLU A 127 8.03 -7.11 -0.10
C GLU A 127 8.72 -5.76 0.15
N ILE A 128 7.97 -4.80 0.68
CA ILE A 128 8.45 -3.47 1.06
C ILE A 128 8.56 -3.41 2.58
N THR A 129 9.78 -3.26 3.10
CA THR A 129 10.04 -3.14 4.54
C THR A 129 10.30 -1.70 4.98
N GLN A 130 10.79 -0.84 4.09
CA GLN A 130 10.89 0.61 4.32
C GLN A 130 9.57 1.33 4.01
N VAL A 131 8.51 1.00 4.76
CA VAL A 131 7.14 1.40 4.38
C VAL A 131 6.88 2.92 4.38
N THR A 132 7.71 3.71 5.05
CA THR A 132 7.59 5.18 5.15
C THR A 132 8.56 5.94 4.23
N THR A 133 9.39 5.26 3.44
CA THR A 133 10.31 5.92 2.51
C THR A 133 9.72 5.99 1.10
N PRO A 134 10.15 6.97 0.28
CA PRO A 134 9.75 7.03 -1.12
C PRO A 134 10.15 5.74 -1.87
N HIS A 135 9.25 5.31 -2.73
CA HIS A 135 9.45 4.26 -3.73
C HIS A 135 9.07 4.82 -5.09
N TYR A 136 9.55 4.19 -6.14
CA TYR A 136 9.30 4.64 -7.50
C TYR A 136 8.82 3.48 -8.36
N ILE A 137 7.88 3.78 -9.24
CA ILE A 137 7.51 2.91 -10.35
C ILE A 137 7.96 3.61 -11.62
N GLU A 138 8.83 2.94 -12.36
CA GLU A 138 9.30 3.37 -13.66
C GLU A 138 8.62 2.52 -14.73
N LEU A 139 8.00 3.20 -15.69
CA LEU A 139 7.48 2.62 -16.92
C LEU A 139 8.53 2.75 -18.00
N LEU A 140 8.81 1.63 -18.65
CA LEU A 140 9.77 1.52 -19.73
C LEU A 140 9.08 1.10 -21.02
N ASP A 141 9.64 1.55 -22.13
CA ASP A 141 9.51 0.97 -23.44
C ASP A 141 10.57 -0.14 -23.61
N TYR A 142 10.18 -1.32 -24.05
CA TYR A 142 11.02 -2.51 -24.08
C TYR A 142 11.47 -2.84 -25.51
N ASP A 143 12.60 -2.26 -25.91
CA ASP A 143 13.13 -2.42 -27.27
C ASP A 143 13.89 -3.75 -27.47
N GLY A 144 13.90 -4.63 -26.47
CA GLY A 144 14.59 -5.92 -26.57
C GLY A 144 13.96 -6.88 -27.59
N ALA A 145 12.73 -6.62 -28.02
CA ALA A 145 11.99 -7.37 -29.04
C ALA A 145 11.93 -6.64 -30.40
N ASP A 146 12.48 -5.43 -30.49
CA ASP A 146 12.37 -4.58 -31.66
C ASP A 146 13.16 -5.10 -32.86
N THR A 147 12.69 -4.70 -34.05
CA THR A 147 13.37 -4.98 -35.31
C THR A 147 14.80 -4.43 -35.32
N ILE A 148 15.04 -3.32 -34.62
CA ILE A 148 16.36 -2.75 -34.35
C ILE A 148 16.51 -2.65 -32.83
N PRO A 149 17.15 -3.63 -32.17
CA PRO A 149 17.26 -3.61 -30.72
C PRO A 149 18.04 -2.39 -30.22
N SER A 150 17.42 -1.60 -29.34
CA SER A 150 18.04 -0.51 -28.59
C SER A 150 17.95 -0.76 -27.08
N ALA A 151 18.41 0.22 -26.29
CA ALA A 151 18.27 0.17 -24.85
C ALA A 151 16.90 0.72 -24.49
N ASN A 152 16.14 -0.03 -23.66
CA ASN A 152 14.84 0.38 -23.16
C ASN A 152 14.77 1.85 -22.76
N ASP A 153 13.78 2.56 -23.29
CA ASP A 153 13.58 3.98 -23.02
C ASP A 153 12.62 4.21 -21.85
N THR A 154 12.91 5.21 -21.01
CA THR A 154 12.02 5.58 -19.89
C THR A 154 10.82 6.37 -20.40
N MET A 155 9.62 5.79 -20.28
CA MET A 155 8.36 6.45 -20.61
C MET A 155 7.88 7.37 -19.50
N GLY A 156 8.20 7.06 -18.24
CA GLY A 156 7.87 7.91 -17.10
C GLY A 156 8.11 7.25 -15.75
N VAL A 157 8.22 8.09 -14.72
CA VAL A 157 8.44 7.65 -13.34
C VAL A 157 7.41 8.30 -12.42
N ILE A 158 6.86 7.53 -11.47
CA ILE A 158 6.04 8.06 -10.38
C ILE A 158 6.64 7.69 -9.03
N ALA A 159 6.73 8.68 -8.14
CA ALA A 159 7.11 8.46 -6.75
C ALA A 159 5.86 8.20 -5.91
N PHE A 160 5.97 7.31 -4.92
CA PHE A 160 4.90 7.04 -3.96
C PHE A 160 5.45 6.68 -2.58
N TYR A 161 4.63 6.87 -1.55
CA TYR A 161 4.89 6.39 -0.20
C TYR A 161 3.99 5.17 0.06
N PRO A 162 4.56 3.97 0.31
CA PRO A 162 3.78 2.75 0.54
C PRO A 162 2.79 2.88 1.69
N TYR A 163 3.17 3.60 2.75
CA TYR A 163 2.33 3.90 3.90
C TYR A 163 2.32 5.39 4.22
N VAL A 164 1.12 5.95 4.28
CA VAL A 164 0.85 7.29 4.81
C VAL A 164 -0.17 7.13 5.91
N GLN A 165 0.18 7.56 7.13
CA GLN A 165 -0.67 7.36 8.31
C GLN A 165 -2.10 7.86 8.06
N ALA A 166 -2.27 9.03 7.45
CA ALA A 166 -3.59 9.63 7.17
C ALA A 166 -4.52 8.75 6.32
N ASN A 167 -3.98 7.85 5.49
CA ASN A 167 -4.76 7.03 4.55
C ASN A 167 -5.19 5.68 5.12
N GLY A 168 -4.78 5.34 6.35
CA GLY A 168 -5.10 4.05 6.96
C GLY A 168 -4.36 2.89 6.29
N PHE A 169 -5.10 1.82 5.96
CA PHE A 169 -4.55 0.57 5.39
C PHE A 169 -5.31 0.16 4.11
N PRO A 170 -5.27 0.98 3.05
CA PRO A 170 -6.02 0.69 1.83
C PRO A 170 -5.47 -0.56 1.13
N THR A 171 -6.34 -1.45 0.67
CA THR A 171 -5.94 -2.59 -0.16
C THR A 171 -5.59 -2.17 -1.59
N THR A 172 -5.84 -0.91 -1.96
CA THR A 172 -5.51 -0.35 -3.27
C THR A 172 -4.97 1.07 -3.13
N ILE A 173 -3.82 1.35 -3.74
CA ILE A 173 -3.29 2.72 -3.92
C ILE A 173 -3.44 3.12 -5.38
N TYR A 174 -3.96 4.32 -5.61
CA TYR A 174 -4.05 4.95 -6.92
C TYR A 174 -2.95 6.00 -7.05
N LEU A 175 -2.14 5.89 -8.10
CA LEU A 175 -1.05 6.80 -8.40
C LEU A 175 -1.34 7.48 -9.73
N ALA A 176 -1.21 8.80 -9.79
CA ALA A 176 -1.37 9.58 -11.01
C ALA A 176 -0.31 10.69 -11.06
N ASN A 177 0.21 10.94 -12.25
CA ASN A 177 1.01 12.13 -12.54
C ASN A 177 0.13 13.13 -13.28
N ASP A 178 0.08 14.37 -12.81
CA ASP A 178 -0.76 15.42 -13.42
C ASP A 178 -0.06 16.09 -14.63
N LEU A 179 1.26 15.92 -14.77
CA LEU A 179 2.07 16.53 -15.83
C LEU A 179 2.36 15.57 -16.99
N LEU A 180 2.29 14.27 -16.74
CA LEU A 180 2.48 13.21 -17.72
C LEU A 180 1.27 12.27 -17.64
N PRO A 181 0.71 11.77 -18.75
CA PRO A 181 -0.44 10.87 -18.70
C PRO A 181 -0.03 9.50 -18.17
N LEU A 182 0.31 9.39 -16.88
CA LEU A 182 0.84 8.21 -16.23
C LEU A 182 -0.01 7.86 -15.02
N ARG A 183 -0.63 6.68 -15.01
CA ARG A 183 -1.50 6.23 -13.91
C ARG A 183 -1.28 4.76 -13.58
N PHE A 184 -1.22 4.47 -12.28
CA PHE A 184 -1.09 3.11 -11.76
C PHE A 184 -2.09 2.82 -10.65
N GLU A 185 -2.44 1.55 -10.51
CA GLU A 185 -3.15 1.02 -9.33
C GLU A 185 -2.33 -0.13 -8.73
N LEU A 186 -2.06 -0.03 -7.43
CA LEU A 186 -1.33 -1.06 -6.69
C LEU A 186 -2.28 -1.84 -5.79
N THR A 187 -2.27 -3.16 -5.88
CA THR A 187 -2.98 -4.02 -4.91
C THR A 187 -2.02 -4.42 -3.79
N LEU A 188 -2.45 -4.20 -2.55
CA LEU A 188 -1.60 -4.26 -1.36
C LEU A 188 -2.16 -5.17 -0.27
N SER A 189 -1.25 -5.71 0.55
CA SER A 189 -1.56 -6.23 1.88
C SER A 189 -0.49 -5.80 2.90
N TYR A 190 -0.86 -5.88 4.19
CA TYR A 190 -0.07 -5.35 5.30
C TYR A 190 0.29 -6.46 6.29
N GLU A 191 1.48 -6.38 6.86
CA GLU A 191 1.90 -7.18 8.01
C GLU A 191 2.34 -6.23 9.14
N TRP A 192 2.02 -6.58 10.38
CA TRP A 192 2.27 -5.78 11.59
C TRP A 192 3.19 -6.54 12.53
#